data_AF-A0A4P7YUL0-F1
#
_entry.id   AF-A0A4P7YUL0-F1
#
_cell.length_a   1.000
_cell.length_b   1.000
_cell.length_c   1.000
_cell.angle_alpha   90.00
_cell.angle_beta   90.00
_cell.angle_gamma   90.00
#
_symmetry.space_group_name_H-M   'P 1'
#
loop_
_entity.id
_entity.type
_entity.pdbx_description
1 polymer ?
#
loop_
_entity_poly.entity_id
_entity_poly.type
_entity_poly.pdbx_seq_one_letter_code
_entity_poly.pdbx_strand_id
1 'polypeptide(L)'
;MAEGTVDYYAMVEEAWQLSDTARDYVKNAGREVDNTELWEKVFASSALIDLERTRAEGGQPLQKIFFKNPYGLQYRADHKDWIPFRHGALDPAYLQVI
;
A
#
# COMPACT_ATOMS: atom_id res chain seq x y z
N MET A 1 -15.60 -25.88 8.97
CA MET A 1 -16.26 -24.84 8.18
C MET A 1 -15.92 -23.52 8.88
N ALA A 2 -14.74 -22.96 8.63
CA ALA A 2 -14.39 -21.65 9.17
C ALA A 2 -14.76 -20.65 8.08
N GLU A 3 -15.89 -19.97 8.29
CA GLU A 3 -16.32 -18.86 7.46
C GLU A 3 -15.15 -17.88 7.34
N GLY A 4 -14.72 -17.62 6.10
CA GLY A 4 -13.57 -16.80 5.81
C GLY A 4 -13.81 -15.37 6.27
N THR A 5 -13.48 -15.08 7.52
CA THR A 5 -13.28 -13.72 7.99
C THR A 5 -12.11 -13.17 7.18
N VAL A 6 -12.44 -12.37 6.17
CA VAL A 6 -11.47 -11.51 5.50
C VAL A 6 -10.71 -10.77 6.59
N ASP A 7 -9.44 -11.12 6.76
CA ASP A 7 -8.63 -10.65 7.88
C ASP A 7 -8.17 -9.22 7.58
N TYR A 8 -9.09 -8.27 7.77
CA TYR A 8 -8.86 -6.85 7.52
C TYR A 8 -7.65 -6.32 8.29
N TYR A 9 -7.37 -6.92 9.45
CA TYR A 9 -6.17 -6.68 10.24
C TYR A 9 -4.93 -7.14 9.49
N ALA A 10 -4.88 -8.40 9.03
CA ALA A 10 -3.74 -8.87 8.24
C ALA A 10 -3.50 -8.00 6.98
N MET A 11 -4.57 -7.60 6.28
CA MET A 11 -4.43 -6.76 5.08
C MET A 11 -3.87 -5.35 5.36
N VAL A 12 -4.28 -4.72 6.48
CA VAL A 12 -3.74 -3.41 6.86
C VAL A 12 -2.33 -3.54 7.41
N GLU A 13 -2.03 -4.63 8.11
CA GLU A 13 -0.69 -4.96 8.59
C GLU A 13 0.28 -5.15 7.42
N GLU A 14 -0.11 -5.87 6.37
CA GLU A 14 0.68 -6.01 5.14
C GLU A 14 1.00 -4.66 4.49
N ALA A 15 0.04 -3.73 4.48
CA ALA A 15 0.27 -2.37 3.99
C ALA A 15 1.23 -1.57 4.88
N TRP A 16 1.09 -1.70 6.20
CA TRP A 16 2.03 -1.11 7.15
C TRP A 16 3.44 -1.69 7.00
N GLN A 17 3.60 -2.99 6.84
CA GLN A 17 4.91 -3.62 6.64
C GLN A 17 5.59 -3.12 5.36
N LEU A 18 4.83 -2.93 4.28
CA LEU A 18 5.35 -2.40 3.02
C LEU A 18 5.81 -0.94 3.17
N SER A 19 5.04 -0.12 3.88
CA SER A 19 5.43 1.25 4.22
C SER A 19 6.70 1.28 5.09
N ASP A 20 6.76 0.45 6.13
CA ASP A 20 7.92 0.37 7.03
C ASP A 20 9.18 -0.08 6.27
N THR A 21 9.04 -1.07 5.38
CA THR A 21 10.14 -1.52 4.51
C THR A 21 10.66 -0.39 3.62
N ALA A 22 9.77 0.44 3.05
CA ALA A 22 10.17 1.61 2.27
C ALA A 22 10.93 2.62 3.14
N ARG A 23 10.45 2.92 4.35
CA ARG A 23 11.13 3.82 5.29
C ARG A 23 12.49 3.29 5.72
N ASP A 24 12.58 1.99 6.02
CA ASP A 24 13.82 1.33 6.39
C ASP A 24 14.83 1.39 5.22
N TYR A 25 14.38 1.21 3.98
CA TYR A 25 15.22 1.37 2.80
C TYR A 25 15.81 2.79 2.71
N VAL A 26 14.97 3.84 2.83
CA VAL A 26 15.46 5.23 2.81
C VAL A 26 16.45 5.49 3.94
N LYS A 27 16.15 5.00 5.14
CA LYS A 27 16.99 5.15 6.33
C LYS A 27 18.35 4.46 6.15
N ASN A 28 18.38 3.24 5.59
CA ASN A 28 19.61 2.49 5.32
C ASN A 28 20.40 3.09 4.16
N ALA A 29 19.74 3.66 3.15
CA ALA A 29 20.39 4.29 2.02
C ALA A 29 21.21 5.53 2.43
N GLY A 30 20.85 6.20 3.52
CA GLY A 30 21.58 7.36 4.04
C GLY A 30 21.61 8.57 3.09
N ARG A 31 20.75 8.56 2.07
CA ARG A 31 20.63 9.56 1.01
C ARG A 31 19.14 9.80 0.71
N GLU A 32 18.86 10.87 -0.03
CA GLU A 32 17.52 11.08 -0.55
C GLU A 32 17.20 10.01 -1.60
N VAL A 33 16.09 9.29 -1.40
CA VAL A 33 15.62 8.22 -2.29
C VAL A 33 14.31 8.66 -2.92
N ASP A 34 14.28 8.67 -4.26
CA ASP A 34 13.08 9.00 -5.01
C ASP A 34 12.03 7.90 -4.97
N ASN A 35 10.76 8.29 -5.14
CA ASN A 35 9.64 7.35 -5.20
C ASN A 35 9.79 6.30 -6.31
N THR A 36 10.47 6.64 -7.41
CA THR A 36 10.76 5.69 -8.50
C THR A 36 11.70 4.59 -8.03
N GLU A 37 12.75 4.92 -7.25
CA GLU A 37 13.68 3.92 -6.71
C GLU A 37 12.97 3.02 -5.68
N LEU A 38 12.17 3.60 -4.77
CA LEU A 38 11.33 2.83 -3.85
C LEU A 38 10.35 1.92 -4.60
N TRP A 39 9.77 2.41 -5.70
CA TRP A 39 8.91 1.61 -6.55
C TRP A 39 9.64 0.39 -7.10
N GLU A 40 10.79 0.57 -7.73
CA GLU A 40 11.51 -0.54 -8.35
C GLU A 40 12.16 -1.50 -7.36
N LYS A 41 12.59 -1.00 -6.18
CA LYS A 41 13.33 -1.80 -5.19
C LYS A 41 12.45 -2.45 -4.14
N VAL A 42 11.38 -1.77 -3.72
CA VAL A 42 10.53 -2.21 -2.61
C VAL A 42 9.16 -2.63 -3.13
N PHE A 43 8.43 -1.70 -3.76
CA PHE A 43 7.02 -1.90 -4.06
C PHE A 43 6.78 -2.91 -5.19
N ALA A 44 7.43 -2.75 -6.34
CA ALA A 44 7.22 -3.58 -7.53
C ALA A 44 7.51 -5.07 -7.31
N SER A 45 8.30 -5.41 -6.29
CA SER A 45 8.59 -6.79 -5.88
C SER A 45 7.46 -7.42 -5.05
N SER A 46 6.53 -6.64 -4.52
CA SER A 46 5.44 -7.16 -3.68
C SER A 46 4.27 -7.69 -4.48
N ALA A 47 3.92 -8.96 -4.24
CA ALA A 47 2.77 -9.63 -4.87
C ALA A 47 1.40 -9.04 -4.47
N LEU A 48 1.36 -8.23 -3.40
CA LEU A 48 0.19 -7.53 -2.89
C LEU A 48 -0.23 -6.36 -3.76
N ILE A 49 0.71 -5.78 -4.49
CA ILE A 49 0.47 -4.58 -5.27
C ILE A 49 -0.23 -4.95 -6.58
N ASP A 50 -1.25 -4.17 -6.91
CA ASP A 50 -1.88 -4.19 -8.21
C ASP A 50 -1.08 -3.27 -9.13
N LEU A 51 -0.13 -3.85 -9.87
CA LEU A 51 0.75 -3.11 -10.77
C LEU A 51 -0.03 -2.44 -11.90
N GLU A 52 -1.06 -3.10 -12.41
CA GLU A 52 -1.87 -2.59 -13.52
C GLU A 52 -2.66 -1.35 -13.08
N ARG A 53 -3.35 -1.46 -11.95
CA ARG A 53 -4.10 -0.35 -11.37
C ARG A 53 -3.19 0.77 -10.89
N THR A 54 -2.06 0.44 -10.26
CA THR A 54 -1.07 1.45 -9.84
C THR A 54 -0.48 2.19 -11.03
N ARG A 55 -0.23 1.52 -12.16
CA ARG A 55 0.25 2.18 -13.36
C ARG A 55 -0.81 3.08 -14.00
N ALA A 56 -2.09 2.69 -13.92
CA ALA A 56 -3.20 3.46 -14.47
C ALA A 56 -3.61 4.66 -13.59
N GLU A 57 -3.68 4.48 -12.27
CA GLU A 57 -4.25 5.43 -11.31
C GLU A 57 -3.23 6.03 -10.33
N GLY A 58 -2.00 5.50 -10.26
CA GLY A 58 -1.00 5.88 -9.26
C GLY A 58 -0.38 7.27 -9.44
N GLY A 59 -0.55 7.86 -10.62
CA GLY A 59 -0.07 9.20 -10.95
C GLY A 59 1.39 9.24 -11.43
N GLN A 60 1.78 10.38 -11.99
CA GLN A 60 3.15 10.67 -12.44
C GLN A 60 3.53 12.09 -11.97
N PRO A 61 4.42 12.25 -10.97
CA PRO A 61 5.16 11.20 -10.25
C PRO A 61 4.26 10.31 -9.40
N LEU A 62 4.74 9.11 -9.03
CA LEU A 62 3.97 8.12 -8.27
C LEU A 62 3.55 8.70 -6.91
N GLN A 63 2.24 8.85 -6.71
CA GLN A 63 1.65 9.35 -5.46
C GLN A 63 0.75 8.33 -4.77
N LYS A 64 0.24 7.34 -5.52
CA LYS A 64 -0.64 6.31 -4.99
C LYS A 64 -0.22 4.95 -5.51
N ILE A 65 -0.31 3.97 -4.64
CA ILE A 65 -0.08 2.56 -4.91
C ILE A 65 -1.35 1.84 -4.49
N PHE A 66 -1.87 1.03 -5.40
CA PHE A 66 -3.08 0.26 -5.17
C PHE A 66 -2.70 -1.18 -4.92
N PHE A 67 -3.30 -1.80 -3.90
CA PHE A 67 -3.12 -3.23 -3.68
C PHE A 67 -4.27 -3.98 -4.35
N LYS A 68 -4.10 -5.31 -4.44
CA LYS A 68 -5.18 -6.22 -4.86
C LYS A 68 -6.33 -6.26 -3.84
N ASN A 69 -6.06 -5.81 -2.62
CA ASN A 69 -6.98 -5.69 -1.50
C ASN A 69 -7.61 -4.28 -1.47
N PRO A 70 -8.65 -4.00 -0.65
CA PRO A 70 -9.30 -2.67 -0.57
C PRO A 70 -8.43 -1.55 0.03
N TYR A 71 -7.14 -1.81 0.22
CA TYR A 71 -6.14 -0.91 0.77
C TYR A 71 -5.10 -0.55 -0.29
N GLY A 72 -4.39 0.53 -0.06
CA GLY A 72 -3.24 0.94 -0.86
C GLY A 72 -2.31 1.80 -0.02
N LEU A 73 -1.25 2.31 -0.64
CA LEU A 73 -0.34 3.28 -0.03
C LEU A 73 -0.45 4.63 -0.74
N GLN A 74 -0.51 5.70 0.03
CA GLN A 74 -0.49 7.06 -0.48
C GLN A 74 0.79 7.76 -0.02
N TYR A 75 1.50 8.37 -0.97
CA TYR A 75 2.67 9.15 -0.68
C TYR A 75 2.29 10.50 -0.08
N ARG A 76 2.88 10.82 1.07
CA ARG A 76 2.80 12.11 1.75
C ARG A 76 4.10 12.86 1.51
N ALA A 77 4.10 13.76 0.54
CA ALA A 77 5.28 14.57 0.20
C ALA A 77 5.82 15.39 1.40
N ASP A 78 4.94 15.83 2.29
CA ASP A 78 5.30 16.60 3.49
C ASP A 78 6.22 15.83 4.45
N HIS A 79 5.96 14.53 4.62
CA HIS A 79 6.74 13.66 5.49
C HIS A 79 7.68 12.71 4.73
N LYS A 80 7.68 12.79 3.40
CA LYS A 80 8.33 11.83 2.49
C LYS A 80 8.01 10.37 2.86
N ASP A 81 6.75 10.11 3.21
CA ASP A 81 6.31 8.85 3.82
C ASP A 81 5.14 8.22 3.07
N TRP A 82 4.99 6.91 3.15
CA TRP A 82 3.89 6.17 2.52
C TRP A 82 2.88 5.76 3.59
N ILE A 83 1.66 6.27 3.54
CA ILE A 83 0.63 5.91 4.51
C ILE A 83 -0.37 4.92 3.92
N PRO A 84 -0.76 3.85 4.63
CA PRO A 84 -1.88 3.02 4.21
C PRO A 84 -3.17 3.85 4.14
N PHE A 85 -3.84 3.75 3.00
CA PHE A 85 -5.16 4.34 2.78
C PHE A 85 -6.12 3.26 2.28
N ARG A 86 -7.40 3.49 2.52
CA ARG A 86 -8.47 2.59 2.05
C ARG A 86 -9.10 3.18 0.79
N HIS A 87 -9.27 2.37 -0.24
CA HIS A 87 -9.92 2.77 -1.50
C HIS A 87 -11.04 1.83 -1.95
N GLY A 88 -11.26 0.71 -1.26
CA GLY A 88 -12.39 -0.18 -1.51
C GLY A 88 -13.64 0.23 -0.73
N ALA A 89 -14.80 0.11 -1.36
CA ALA A 89 -16.08 0.19 -0.65
C ALA A 89 -16.12 -0.87 0.47
N LEU A 90 -16.74 -0.54 1.61
CA LEU A 90 -17.34 -1.59 2.43
C LEU A 90 -18.35 -2.26 1.52
N ASP A 91 -18.07 -3.47 1.04
CA ASP A 91 -19.13 -4.28 0.45
C ASP A 91 -20.28 -4.30 1.49
N PRO A 92 -21.52 -4.00 1.11
CA PRO A 92 -22.62 -3.91 2.07
C PRO A 92 -22.88 -5.24 2.80
N ALA A 93 -22.35 -6.36 2.29
CA ALA A 93 -22.28 -7.64 3.02
C ALA A 93 -21.41 -7.58 4.31
N TYR A 94 -20.49 -6.61 4.43
CA TYR A 94 -19.62 -6.40 5.58
C TYR A 94 -20.18 -5.39 6.61
N LEU A 95 -21.36 -4.81 6.38
CA LEU A 95 -22.05 -3.91 7.31
C LEU A 95 -23.10 -4.62 8.20
N GLN A 96 -23.15 -5.95 8.20
CA GLN A 96 -23.95 -6.73 9.16
C GLN A 96 -23.16 -7.01 10.44
N VAL A 97 -22.77 -5.96 11.16
CA VAL A 97 -22.52 -6.07 12.60
C VAL A 97 -23.19 -4.85 13.25
N ILE A 98 -24.52 -4.90 13.39
CA ILE A 98 -25.26 -4.73 14.65
C ILE A 98 -26.74 -5.08 14.45
#